data_AF-A0A4R4TAM9-F1
#
_entry.id   AF-A0A4R4TAM9-F1
#
_cell.length_a   1.000
_cell.length_b   1.000
_cell.length_c   1.000
_cell.angle_alpha   90.00
_cell.angle_beta   90.00
_cell.angle_gamma   90.00
#
_symmetry.space_group_name_H-M   'P 1'
#
loop_
_entity.id
_entity.type
_entity.pdbx_description
1 polymer ?
#
loop_
_entity_poly.entity_id
_entity_poly.type
_entity_poly.pdbx_seq_one_letter_code
_entity_poly.pdbx_strand_id
1 'polypeptide(L)'
;MDSGAGPPPHGGAGPPSEDGAVEDSEATGRLPRRVRQRNLAPQLRRSRQAEPARSERAGEPDDDFEEPSPELSRDLMSSLQSGWLRGRDDEDETGTDDPRDGWGSS
;
A
#
# COMPACT_ATOMS: atom_id res chain seq x y z
N MET A 1 16.54 -29.39 53.29
CA MET A 1 16.07 -28.30 52.41
C MET A 1 16.84 -28.48 51.11
N ASP A 2 16.23 -29.18 50.16
CA ASP A 2 16.83 -29.55 48.88
C ASP A 2 15.80 -29.24 47.78
N SER A 3 16.30 -28.61 46.72
CA SER A 3 15.54 -28.00 45.62
C SER A 3 15.28 -29.02 44.51
N GLY A 4 14.15 -28.92 43.80
CA GLY A 4 14.02 -29.68 42.55
C GLY A 4 12.71 -29.53 41.80
N ALA A 5 12.77 -28.73 40.74
CA ALA A 5 12.02 -28.85 39.49
C ALA A 5 10.48 -28.65 39.53
N GLY A 6 10.07 -27.46 39.12
CA GLY A 6 8.73 -27.21 38.59
C GLY A 6 8.42 -28.06 37.35
N PRO A 7 7.14 -28.16 36.97
CA PRO A 7 6.71 -28.98 35.85
C PRO A 7 7.40 -28.53 34.54
N PRO A 8 7.69 -29.48 33.63
CA PRO A 8 8.38 -29.17 32.37
C PRO A 8 7.57 -28.16 31.55
N PRO A 9 8.20 -27.18 30.87
CA PRO A 9 7.51 -26.41 29.86
C PRO A 9 7.16 -27.38 28.71
N HIS A 10 5.87 -27.66 28.55
CA HIS A 10 5.40 -28.43 27.41
C HIS A 10 5.87 -27.74 26.13
N GLY A 11 6.48 -28.56 25.28
CA GLY A 11 7.22 -28.16 24.11
C GLY A 11 6.40 -27.34 23.14
N GLY A 12 7.14 -26.65 22.27
CA GLY A 12 6.61 -25.75 21.26
C GLY A 12 5.46 -26.38 20.49
N ALA A 13 4.29 -25.79 20.64
CA ALA A 13 3.30 -25.79 19.58
C ALA A 13 3.79 -24.77 18.54
N GLY A 14 4.31 -25.27 17.42
CA GLY A 14 4.50 -24.45 16.23
C GLY A 14 3.19 -23.75 15.86
N PRO A 15 3.24 -22.61 15.14
CA PRO A 15 2.03 -21.92 14.73
C PRO A 15 1.12 -22.89 13.97
N PRO A 16 -0.20 -22.91 14.23
CA PRO A 16 -1.11 -23.74 13.46
C PRO A 16 -0.98 -23.36 11.99
N SER A 17 -0.75 -24.37 11.16
CA SER A 17 -0.60 -24.26 9.70
C SER A 17 -1.65 -23.31 9.12
N GLU A 18 -1.18 -22.31 8.40
CA GLU A 18 -1.98 -21.34 7.66
C GLU A 18 -2.56 -21.97 6.39
N ASP A 19 -3.29 -23.08 6.54
CA ASP A 19 -4.18 -23.61 5.50
C ASP A 19 -5.62 -23.44 5.99
N GLY A 20 -5.95 -22.20 6.36
CA GLY A 20 -7.32 -21.79 6.60
C GLY A 20 -8.02 -21.72 5.25
N ALA A 21 -8.68 -22.81 4.87
CA ALA A 21 -9.75 -22.79 3.90
C ALA A 21 -10.59 -21.53 4.14
N VAL A 22 -10.87 -20.79 3.07
CA VAL A 22 -11.80 -19.67 3.09
C VAL A 22 -13.17 -20.21 3.48
N GLU A 23 -13.40 -20.37 4.78
CA GLU A 23 -14.71 -20.67 5.33
C GLU A 23 -15.66 -19.60 4.86
N ASP A 24 -16.76 -20.02 4.24
CA ASP A 24 -17.68 -19.12 3.59
C ASP A 24 -18.19 -18.11 4.63
N SER A 25 -18.11 -16.83 4.28
CA SER A 25 -18.48 -15.75 5.19
C SER A 25 -19.97 -15.81 5.54
N GLU A 26 -20.79 -16.41 4.67
CA GLU A 26 -22.20 -16.71 4.92
C GLU A 26 -22.38 -17.77 6.02
N ALA A 27 -21.51 -18.79 6.07
CA ALA A 27 -21.58 -19.86 7.07
C ALA A 27 -21.07 -19.42 8.45
N THR A 28 -20.09 -18.52 8.49
CA THR A 28 -19.42 -18.13 9.74
C THR A 28 -19.95 -16.81 10.33
N GLY A 29 -20.72 -16.03 9.56
CA GLY A 29 -21.22 -14.71 9.95
C GLY A 29 -20.12 -13.67 10.23
N ARG A 30 -18.87 -13.97 9.88
CA ARG A 30 -17.71 -13.10 10.07
C ARG A 30 -17.46 -12.30 8.81
N LEU A 31 -17.13 -11.02 8.96
CA LEU A 31 -16.74 -10.18 7.84
C LEU A 31 -15.45 -10.74 7.18
N PRO A 32 -15.37 -10.73 5.85
CA PRO A 32 -14.15 -11.11 5.14
C PRO A 32 -12.96 -10.29 5.64
N ARG A 33 -11.91 -11.00 6.09
CA ARG A 33 -10.67 -10.33 6.53
C ARG A 33 -9.89 -9.89 5.30
N ARG A 34 -9.70 -8.57 5.15
CA ARG A 34 -8.81 -8.02 4.12
C ARG A 34 -7.37 -8.38 4.45
N VAL A 35 -6.77 -9.26 3.65
CA VAL A 35 -5.33 -9.54 3.70
C VAL A 35 -4.60 -8.39 3.01
N ARG A 36 -3.86 -7.57 3.79
CA ARG A 36 -3.05 -6.49 3.23
C ARG A 36 -2.07 -7.09 2.23
N GLN A 37 -1.94 -6.47 1.05
CA GLN A 37 -0.96 -6.84 0.01
C GLN A 37 -1.21 -8.17 -0.72
N ARG A 38 -2.40 -8.79 -0.60
CA ARG A 38 -2.76 -10.00 -1.39
C ARG A 38 -2.58 -9.80 -2.90
N ASN A 39 -2.89 -8.60 -3.40
CA ASN A 39 -2.84 -8.25 -4.82
C ASN A 39 -1.52 -7.55 -5.22
N LEU A 40 -0.53 -7.52 -4.34
CA LEU A 40 0.75 -6.89 -4.65
C LEU A 40 1.60 -7.83 -5.50
N ALA A 41 2.31 -7.30 -6.51
CA ALA A 41 3.23 -8.11 -7.31
C ALA A 41 4.41 -8.63 -6.46
N PRO A 42 4.98 -9.82 -6.75
CA PRO A 42 5.98 -10.48 -5.89
C PRO A 42 7.19 -9.62 -5.52
N GLN A 43 7.70 -8.84 -6.48
CA GLN A 43 8.85 -7.95 -6.35
C GLN A 43 8.64 -6.83 -5.33
N LEU A 44 7.39 -6.36 -5.19
CA LEU A 44 7.04 -5.28 -4.26
C LEU A 44 6.81 -5.78 -2.83
N ARG A 45 6.58 -7.08 -2.64
CA ARG A 45 6.46 -7.67 -1.30
C ARG A 45 7.84 -7.70 -0.65
N ARG A 46 8.84 -8.15 -1.41
CA ARG A 46 10.24 -8.33 -0.97
C ARG A 46 10.93 -7.01 -0.61
N SER A 47 10.74 -5.96 -1.42
CA SER A 47 11.38 -4.66 -1.17
C SER A 47 11.02 -4.07 0.19
N ARG A 48 9.83 -4.39 0.72
CA ARG A 48 9.36 -3.88 2.02
C ARG A 48 9.72 -4.78 3.21
N GLN A 49 10.02 -6.05 2.98
CA GLN A 49 10.49 -6.96 4.03
C GLN A 49 11.99 -6.79 4.32
N ALA A 50 12.74 -6.28 3.34
CA ALA A 50 14.18 -6.03 3.45
C ALA A 50 14.54 -4.62 3.95
N GLU A 51 13.58 -3.70 4.04
CA GLU A 51 13.81 -2.35 4.58
C GLU A 51 13.41 -2.30 6.06
N PRO A 52 14.31 -1.96 7.00
CA PRO A 52 13.86 -1.46 8.29
C PRO A 52 12.96 -0.25 8.03
N ALA A 53 11.84 -0.16 8.74
CA ALA A 53 10.83 0.86 8.52
C ALA A 53 11.47 2.23 8.35
N ARG A 54 11.39 2.81 7.14
CA ARG A 54 11.58 4.25 6.94
C ARG A 54 10.47 5.00 7.67
N SER A 55 10.58 5.06 8.99
CA SER A 55 9.96 6.06 9.84
C SER A 55 10.86 7.29 9.84
N GLU A 56 11.18 7.84 8.66
CA GLU A 56 12.12 8.96 8.51
C GLU A 56 11.70 9.88 7.35
N ARG A 57 10.40 10.01 7.04
CA ARG A 57 9.96 10.96 5.99
C ARG A 57 8.65 11.69 6.29
N ALA A 58 8.30 11.84 7.57
CA ALA A 58 7.15 12.65 7.97
C ALA A 58 7.35 13.34 9.32
N GLY A 59 8.60 13.59 9.73
CA GLY A 59 8.93 14.28 10.96
C GLY A 59 10.17 15.11 10.73
N GLU A 60 10.06 16.39 11.07
CA GLU A 60 10.97 17.50 10.80
C GLU A 60 11.02 18.02 9.35
N PRO A 61 10.60 19.27 9.09
CA PRO A 61 11.10 19.95 7.91
C PRO A 61 12.63 19.96 8.03
N ASP A 62 13.31 19.59 6.95
CA ASP A 62 14.74 19.76 6.86
C ASP A 62 15.02 21.26 7.06
N ASP A 63 15.60 21.65 8.21
CA ASP A 63 15.87 23.06 8.54
C ASP A 63 16.80 23.72 7.49
N ASP A 64 17.50 22.90 6.70
CA ASP A 64 18.35 23.31 5.58
C ASP A 64 17.57 23.51 4.26
N PHE A 65 16.25 23.26 4.23
CA PHE A 65 15.42 23.51 3.06
C PHE A 65 15.09 24.99 2.93
N GLU A 66 15.63 25.63 1.89
CA GLU A 66 15.27 27.00 1.53
C GLU A 66 13.85 27.03 0.93
N GLU A 67 12.91 27.63 1.65
CA GLU A 67 11.52 27.76 1.20
C GLU A 67 11.47 28.56 -0.12
N PRO A 68 10.89 28.01 -1.20
CA PRO A 68 10.80 28.70 -2.48
C PRO A 68 9.93 29.95 -2.36
N SER A 69 10.21 30.95 -3.20
CA SER A 69 9.40 32.16 -3.24
C SER A 69 7.93 31.82 -3.55
N PRO A 70 6.96 32.60 -3.01
CA PRO A 70 5.54 32.31 -3.23
C PRO A 70 5.16 32.40 -4.71
N GLU A 71 5.78 33.31 -5.47
CA GLU A 71 5.52 33.44 -6.91
C GLU A 71 6.06 32.23 -7.69
N LEU A 72 7.25 31.71 -7.35
CA LEU A 72 7.80 30.51 -7.98
C LEU A 72 6.89 29.30 -7.75
N SER A 73 6.40 29.13 -6.52
CA SER A 73 5.44 28.07 -6.18
C SER A 73 4.13 28.21 -6.95
N ARG A 74 3.64 29.44 -7.12
CA ARG A 74 2.43 29.72 -7.89
C ARG A 74 2.59 29.43 -9.37
N ASP A 75 3.73 29.80 -9.95
CA ASP A 75 4.04 29.56 -11.36
C ASP A 75 4.16 28.06 -11.65
N LEU A 76 4.82 27.31 -10.76
CA LEU A 76 4.91 25.85 -10.85
C LEU A 76 3.52 25.20 -10.81
N MET A 77 2.69 25.57 -9.84
CA MET A 77 1.31 25.06 -9.72
C MET A 77 0.46 25.41 -10.94
N SER A 78 0.60 26.63 -11.48
CA SER A 78 -0.13 27.07 -12.67
C SER A 78 0.26 26.26 -13.90
N SER A 79 1.55 25.98 -14.10
CA SER A 79 2.04 25.12 -15.19
C SER A 79 1.46 23.71 -15.10
N LEU A 80 1.44 23.12 -13.89
CA LEU A 80 0.87 21.79 -13.67
C LEU A 80 -0.63 21.75 -13.98
N GLN A 81 -1.38 22.77 -13.53
CA GLN A 81 -2.81 22.90 -13.81
C GLN A 81 -3.08 23.06 -15.31
N SER A 82 -2.30 23.90 -16.01
CA SER A 82 -2.41 24.07 -17.45
C SER A 82 -2.11 22.77 -18.21
N GLY A 83 -1.10 22.01 -17.79
CA GLY A 83 -0.80 20.69 -18.37
C GLY A 83 -1.93 19.69 -18.17
N TRP A 84 -2.60 19.71 -17.01
CA TRP A 84 -3.70 18.80 -16.72
C TRP A 84 -4.98 19.14 -17.49
N LEU A 85 -5.30 20.42 -17.64
CA LEU A 85 -6.41 20.86 -18.49
C LEU A 85 -6.14 20.49 -19.95
N ARG A 86 -4.93 20.80 -20.44
CA ARG A 86 -4.55 20.47 -21.81
C ARG A 86 -4.62 18.98 -22.12
N GLY A 87 -4.22 18.11 -21.19
CA GLY A 87 -4.34 16.66 -21.40
C GLY A 87 -5.78 16.18 -21.61
N ARG A 88 -6.77 16.85 -20.99
CA ARG A 88 -8.19 16.55 -21.19
C ARG A 88 -8.74 17.14 -22.48
N ASP A 89 -8.35 18.38 -22.80
CA ASP A 89 -8.74 19.02 -24.05
C ASP A 89 -8.17 18.24 -25.25
N ASP A 90 -6.93 17.76 -25.14
CA ASP A 90 -6.31 16.90 -26.14
C ASP A 90 -7.09 15.55 -26.23
N GLU A 91 -7.46 14.90 -25.12
CA GLU A 91 -8.32 13.68 -25.10
C GLU A 91 -9.69 13.88 -25.81
N ASP A 92 -10.30 15.06 -25.67
CA ASP A 92 -11.56 15.40 -26.33
C ASP A 92 -11.37 15.68 -27.85
N GLU A 93 -10.20 16.19 -28.28
CA GLU A 93 -9.87 16.41 -29.69
C GLU A 93 -9.33 15.16 -30.43
N THR A 94 -8.55 14.29 -29.76
CA THR A 94 -8.17 12.96 -30.26
C THR A 94 -9.26 11.96 -29.92
N GLY A 95 -10.37 12.05 -30.67
CA GLY A 95 -11.62 11.35 -30.41
C GLY A 95 -11.54 9.93 -29.85
N THR A 96 -12.30 9.71 -28.79
CA THR A 96 -13.11 8.51 -28.52
C THR A 96 -12.43 7.14 -28.66
N ASP A 97 -11.17 6.98 -28.24
CA ASP A 97 -10.72 5.66 -27.78
C ASP A 97 -11.00 5.60 -26.27
N ASP A 98 -12.26 5.31 -25.89
CA ASP A 98 -12.62 5.13 -24.48
C ASP A 98 -11.81 3.93 -23.96
N PRO A 99 -10.84 4.13 -23.05
CA PRO A 99 -10.01 3.04 -22.56
C PRO A 99 -10.83 2.00 -21.77
N ARG A 100 -12.12 2.23 -21.50
CA ARG A 100 -13.05 1.28 -20.88
C ARG A 100 -13.62 0.25 -21.86
N ASP A 101 -13.63 0.52 -23.16
CA ASP A 101 -14.16 -0.42 -24.17
C ASP A 101 -13.28 -1.68 -24.34
N GLY A 102 -11.99 -1.59 -23.98
CA GLY A 102 -11.05 -2.72 -23.99
C GLY A 102 -11.19 -3.70 -22.81
N TRP A 103 -11.95 -3.36 -21.76
CA TRP A 103 -12.05 -4.18 -20.53
C TRP A 103 -13.35 -5.01 -20.46
N GLY A 104 -14.22 -4.93 -21.47
CA GLY A 104 -15.55 -5.54 -21.46
C GLY A 104 -15.76 -6.72 -22.40
N SER A 105 -14.75 -7.15 -23.15
CA SER A 105 -14.88 -8.29 -24.09
C SER A 105 -14.01 -9.46 -23.65
N SER A 106 -14.59 -10.35 -22.84
CA SER A 106 -14.16 -11.74 -22.73
C SER A 106 -15.34 -12.65 -22.41
#